data_AF-A0ABD6RKW6-F1
#
_entry.id   AF-A0ABD6RKW6-F1
#
_cell.length_a   1.000
_cell.length_b   1.000
_cell.length_c   1.000
_cell.angle_alpha   90.00
_cell.angle_beta   90.00
_cell.angle_gamma   90.00
#
_symmetry.space_group_name_H-M   'P 1'
#
loop_
_entity.id
_entity.type
_entity.pdbx_description
1 polymer ?
#
loop_
_entity_poly.entity_id
_entity_poly.type
_entity_poly.pdbx_seq_one_letter_code
_entity_poly.pdbx_strand_id
1 'polypeptide(L)'
;MEKDYLFKLNVQPHVLEKYSGSRIDTLKNELLPNVISFSFGNDIFSQTDSNIQLGSDRMGFQIVRNYQDILESEEYERLIELTSELTKEYVRISREYSNKNGIHYSQEYLDKHQEAIELRKKLLEIFEELKQSQKEYSSSTIDRILEAEYDFVIMSKVGTGIDHIRKVKRISLFLEEYKNNPIEAVQVVYKFQSERLSIRARSQQEALTLHRIIERKINSSGELGEIGKVTINPIYEEIVLNIDQQNTRSIEIVTTYPNGTADELEDLMVDPNEFFKTKESRMTLMFSDDKNNRVTWRKIWKFLILKAQQGYLRSVNKNGCYIIDEENSVLQTERY
;
A
#
# COMPACT_ATOMS: atom_id res chain seq x y z
N MET A 1 -5.34 -17.62 12.34
CA MET A 1 -6.16 -16.91 13.34
C MET A 1 -6.10 -15.44 12.98
N GLU A 2 -7.24 -14.82 12.75
CA GLU A 2 -7.31 -13.40 12.44
C GLU A 2 -6.92 -12.55 13.66
N LYS A 3 -6.35 -11.37 13.39
CA LYS A 3 -6.00 -10.38 14.40
C LYS A 3 -6.49 -9.02 13.96
N ASP A 4 -6.75 -8.17 14.93
CA ASP A 4 -7.17 -6.79 14.71
C ASP A 4 -5.94 -5.88 14.77
N TYR A 5 -5.47 -5.44 13.61
CA TYR A 5 -4.26 -4.63 13.44
C TYR A 5 -4.60 -3.13 13.52
N LEU A 6 -3.78 -2.36 14.22
CA LEU A 6 -4.06 -0.97 14.53
C LEU A 6 -3.39 0.01 13.55
N PHE A 7 -4.17 0.99 13.11
CA PHE A 7 -3.76 2.09 12.25
C PHE A 7 -4.28 3.40 12.82
N LYS A 8 -3.66 4.52 12.44
CA LYS A 8 -4.05 5.87 12.85
C LYS A 8 -4.48 6.68 11.64
N LEU A 9 -5.70 7.22 11.67
CA LEU A 9 -6.14 8.24 10.71
C LEU A 9 -5.59 9.60 11.14
N ASN A 10 -4.94 10.29 10.22
CA ASN A 10 -4.35 11.61 10.40
C ASN A 10 -4.95 12.58 9.39
N VAL A 11 -5.34 13.77 9.86
CA VAL A 11 -5.81 14.88 9.01
C VAL A 11 -4.68 15.89 8.78
N GLN A 12 -4.88 16.82 7.85
CA GLN A 12 -3.88 17.86 7.59
C GLN A 12 -3.90 18.92 8.70
N PRO A 13 -2.74 19.53 9.03
CA PRO A 13 -2.65 20.54 10.09
C PRO A 13 -3.67 21.67 10.00
N HIS A 14 -3.88 22.24 8.82
CA HIS A 14 -4.84 23.35 8.64
C HIS A 14 -6.29 22.96 9.02
N VAL A 15 -6.64 21.67 8.92
CA VAL A 15 -7.93 21.14 9.38
C VAL A 15 -7.97 21.17 10.91
N LEU A 16 -6.89 20.73 11.56
CA LEU A 16 -6.76 20.77 13.01
C LEU A 16 -6.82 22.20 13.55
N GLU A 17 -6.23 23.18 12.83
CA GLU A 17 -6.35 24.61 13.16
C GLU A 17 -7.82 25.03 13.24
N LYS A 18 -8.54 24.74 12.16
CA LYS A 18 -9.95 25.10 11.97
C LYS A 18 -10.86 24.49 13.03
N TYR A 19 -10.52 23.28 13.47
CA TYR A 19 -11.29 22.48 14.41
C TYR A 19 -10.64 22.39 15.80
N SER A 20 -9.73 23.29 16.15
CA SER A 20 -9.05 23.30 17.46
C SER A 20 -10.00 23.70 18.62
N GLY A 21 -9.60 23.37 19.85
CA GLY A 21 -10.37 23.69 21.05
C GLY A 21 -11.70 22.91 21.13
N SER A 22 -12.81 23.60 21.40
CA SER A 22 -14.13 22.98 21.58
C SER A 22 -14.74 22.37 20.31
N ARG A 23 -14.12 22.59 19.13
CA ARG A 23 -14.58 22.06 17.84
C ARG A 23 -13.93 20.73 17.47
N ILE A 24 -12.96 20.26 18.24
CA ILE A 24 -12.24 19.03 17.93
C ILE A 24 -13.17 17.81 18.04
N ASP A 25 -14.13 17.88 18.95
CA ASP A 25 -15.17 16.86 19.11
C ASP A 25 -16.07 16.77 17.88
N THR A 26 -16.37 17.89 17.21
CA THR A 26 -17.11 17.89 15.95
C THR A 26 -16.30 17.20 14.85
N LEU A 27 -14.99 17.46 14.76
CA LEU A 27 -14.13 16.78 13.79
C LEU A 27 -14.10 15.26 14.03
N LYS A 28 -13.88 14.84 15.28
CA LYS A 28 -13.70 13.43 15.64
C LYS A 28 -14.99 12.61 15.63
N ASN A 29 -16.10 13.17 16.11
CA ASN A 29 -17.34 12.42 16.33
C ASN A 29 -18.39 12.61 15.22
N GLU A 30 -18.26 13.64 14.38
CA GLU A 30 -19.22 13.92 13.31
C GLU A 30 -18.55 13.87 11.93
N LEU A 31 -17.59 14.75 11.67
CA LEU A 31 -17.07 14.96 10.32
C LEU A 31 -16.28 13.76 9.79
N LEU A 32 -15.32 13.25 10.56
CA LEU A 32 -14.53 12.08 10.16
C LEU A 32 -15.40 10.82 10.00
N PRO A 33 -16.28 10.49 10.96
CA PRO A 33 -17.27 9.42 10.79
C PRO A 33 -18.13 9.59 9.53
N ASN A 34 -18.61 10.79 9.22
CA ASN A 34 -19.44 11.03 8.04
C ASN A 34 -18.68 10.79 6.73
N VAL A 35 -17.43 11.24 6.63
CA VAL A 35 -16.59 11.01 5.43
C VAL A 35 -16.29 9.52 5.24
N ILE A 36 -15.96 8.81 6.32
CA ILE A 36 -15.81 7.35 6.28
C ILE A 36 -17.14 6.72 5.85
N SER A 37 -18.26 7.17 6.43
CA SER A 37 -19.56 6.60 6.13
C SER A 37 -19.99 6.79 4.69
N PHE A 38 -19.76 7.97 4.13
CA PHE A 38 -20.03 8.22 2.73
C PHE A 38 -19.19 7.32 1.82
N SER A 39 -17.92 7.12 2.19
CA SER A 39 -16.97 6.32 1.42
C SER A 39 -17.35 4.84 1.36
N PHE A 40 -17.95 4.28 2.41
CA PHE A 40 -18.25 2.84 2.53
C PHE A 40 -19.75 2.49 2.59
N GLY A 41 -20.62 3.48 2.78
CA GLY A 41 -22.07 3.32 2.93
C GLY A 41 -22.85 3.39 1.60
N ASN A 42 -22.23 3.89 0.53
CA ASN A 42 -22.85 4.03 -0.80
C ASN A 42 -22.47 2.90 -1.78
N ASP A 43 -21.95 1.77 -1.29
CA ASP A 43 -21.71 0.62 -2.17
C ASP A 43 -23.05 0.05 -2.65
N ILE A 44 -23.43 0.43 -3.87
CA ILE A 44 -24.68 0.11 -4.57
C ILE A 44 -24.90 -1.42 -4.71
N PHE A 45 -23.88 -2.22 -4.36
CA PHE A 45 -23.88 -3.68 -4.40
C PHE A 45 -24.12 -4.36 -3.04
N SER A 46 -24.20 -3.63 -1.91
CA SER A 46 -24.50 -4.25 -0.62
C SER A 46 -26.01 -4.26 -0.34
N GLN A 47 -26.66 -5.40 -0.59
CA GLN A 47 -28.08 -5.65 -0.28
C GLN A 47 -28.34 -6.06 1.17
N THR A 48 -27.43 -5.76 2.11
CA THR A 48 -27.59 -6.10 3.53
C THR A 48 -27.62 -4.85 4.38
N ASP A 49 -28.44 -4.86 5.43
CA ASP A 49 -28.59 -3.83 6.46
C ASP A 49 -27.29 -3.04 6.66
N SER A 50 -27.35 -1.72 6.44
CA SER A 50 -26.23 -0.76 6.40
C SER A 50 -24.87 -1.35 6.76
N ASN A 51 -23.94 -1.40 5.79
CA ASN A 51 -22.52 -1.79 5.96
C ASN A 51 -21.77 -1.03 7.08
N ILE A 52 -22.45 -0.12 7.76
CA ILE A 52 -21.96 0.76 8.82
C ILE A 52 -22.78 0.51 10.08
N GLN A 53 -22.08 0.20 11.17
CA GLN A 53 -22.63 0.09 12.51
C GLN A 53 -22.11 1.25 13.35
N LEU A 54 -22.96 2.26 13.56
CA LEU A 54 -22.61 3.42 14.39
C LEU A 54 -22.86 3.12 15.88
N GLY A 55 -21.82 3.24 16.69
CA GLY A 55 -21.89 3.28 18.15
C GLY A 55 -21.69 4.70 18.68
N SER A 56 -21.74 4.86 20.00
CA SER A 56 -21.55 6.16 20.65
C SER A 56 -20.12 6.72 20.54
N ASP A 57 -19.12 5.84 20.43
CA ASP A 57 -17.69 6.17 20.47
C ASP A 57 -16.88 5.52 19.33
N ARG A 58 -17.57 4.79 18.45
CA ARG A 58 -16.96 3.99 17.39
C ARG A 58 -17.90 3.75 16.23
N MET A 59 -17.33 3.35 15.09
CA MET A 59 -18.03 2.95 13.88
C MET A 59 -17.42 1.65 13.37
N GLY A 60 -18.24 0.63 13.21
CA GLY A 60 -17.89 -0.58 12.45
C GLY A 60 -18.25 -0.38 10.98
N PHE A 61 -17.40 -0.80 10.05
CA PHE A 61 -17.74 -0.92 8.64
C PHE A 61 -17.05 -2.11 8.00
N GLN A 62 -17.53 -2.52 6.83
CA GLN A 62 -16.97 -3.64 6.09
C GLN A 62 -16.27 -3.17 4.82
N ILE A 63 -15.15 -3.81 4.51
CA ILE A 63 -14.47 -3.69 3.21
C ILE A 63 -14.78 -4.96 2.45
N VAL A 64 -15.55 -4.81 1.38
CA VAL A 64 -15.77 -5.87 0.40
C VAL A 64 -14.58 -5.90 -0.54
N ARG A 65 -13.91 -7.04 -0.61
CA ARG A 65 -12.96 -7.32 -1.69
C ARG A 65 -13.74 -7.85 -2.88
N ASN A 66 -13.90 -7.03 -3.90
CA ASN A 66 -14.49 -7.48 -5.15
C ASN A 66 -13.41 -7.64 -6.22
N TYR A 67 -12.82 -8.84 -6.29
CA TYR A 67 -11.87 -9.17 -7.35
C TYR A 67 -12.52 -9.17 -8.74
N GLN A 68 -13.86 -9.23 -8.81
CA GLN A 68 -14.61 -9.10 -10.06
C GLN A 68 -14.43 -7.71 -10.68
N ASP A 69 -14.38 -6.64 -9.89
CA ASP A 69 -14.16 -5.28 -10.41
C ASP A 69 -12.80 -5.15 -11.10
N ILE A 70 -11.80 -5.91 -10.64
CA ILE A 70 -10.48 -5.96 -11.28
C ILE A 70 -10.58 -6.71 -12.61
N LEU A 71 -11.25 -7.87 -12.61
CA LEU A 71 -11.45 -8.71 -13.80
C LEU A 71 -12.22 -7.96 -14.90
N GLU A 72 -13.14 -7.08 -14.53
CA GLU A 72 -13.97 -6.27 -15.43
C GLU A 72 -13.34 -4.91 -15.76
N SER A 73 -12.14 -4.60 -15.23
CA SER A 73 -11.47 -3.32 -15.51
C SER A 73 -10.83 -3.31 -16.91
N GLU A 74 -11.00 -2.19 -17.62
CA GLU A 74 -10.41 -1.97 -18.95
C GLU A 74 -8.88 -2.12 -18.90
N GLU A 75 -8.23 -1.66 -17.83
CA GLU A 75 -6.79 -1.83 -17.63
C GLU A 75 -6.35 -3.30 -17.55
N TYR A 76 -7.14 -4.15 -16.88
CA TYR A 76 -6.83 -5.56 -16.76
C TYR A 76 -7.06 -6.30 -18.09
N GLU A 77 -8.21 -6.10 -18.72
CA GLU A 77 -8.53 -6.71 -20.03
C GLU A 77 -7.44 -6.40 -21.05
N ARG A 78 -7.09 -5.11 -21.20
CA ARG A 78 -6.05 -4.67 -22.12
C ARG A 78 -4.68 -5.26 -21.78
N LEU A 79 -4.35 -5.42 -20.49
CA LEU A 79 -3.09 -6.02 -20.08
C LEU A 79 -3.01 -7.50 -20.47
N ILE A 80 -4.10 -8.24 -20.28
CA ILE A 80 -4.16 -9.66 -20.64
C ILE A 80 -4.06 -9.85 -22.15
N GLU A 81 -4.78 -9.05 -22.93
CA GLU A 81 -4.73 -9.09 -24.40
C GLU A 81 -3.31 -8.83 -24.92
N LEU A 82 -2.72 -7.70 -24.51
CA LEU A 82 -1.39 -7.30 -24.95
C LEU A 82 -0.32 -8.31 -24.51
N THR A 83 -0.45 -8.86 -23.30
CA THR A 83 0.49 -9.90 -22.81
C THR A 83 0.31 -11.23 -23.57
N SER A 84 -0.92 -11.58 -23.97
CA SER A 84 -1.16 -12.78 -24.79
C SER A 84 -0.47 -12.65 -26.15
N GLU A 85 -0.55 -11.49 -26.80
CA GLU A 85 0.17 -11.23 -28.04
C GLU A 85 1.68 -11.34 -27.85
N LEU A 86 2.22 -10.68 -26.82
CA LEU A 86 3.65 -10.76 -26.47
C LEU A 86 4.10 -12.19 -26.21
N THR A 87 3.28 -13.01 -25.58
CA THR A 87 3.60 -14.41 -25.29
C THR A 87 3.67 -15.22 -26.56
N LYS A 88 2.74 -15.02 -27.50
CA LYS A 88 2.79 -15.69 -28.82
C LYS A 88 4.05 -15.31 -29.60
N GLU A 89 4.43 -14.03 -29.60
CA GLU A 89 5.66 -13.58 -30.25
C GLU A 89 6.92 -14.14 -29.58
N TYR A 90 6.95 -14.15 -28.24
CA TYR A 90 8.04 -14.75 -27.46
C TYR A 90 8.23 -16.24 -27.76
N VAL A 91 7.12 -16.99 -27.88
CA VAL A 91 7.13 -18.42 -28.25
C VAL A 91 7.71 -18.59 -29.65
N ARG A 92 7.32 -17.74 -30.61
CA ARG A 92 7.88 -17.77 -31.97
C ARG A 92 9.41 -17.56 -31.94
N ILE A 93 9.88 -16.52 -31.23
CA ILE A 93 11.31 -16.22 -31.10
C ILE A 93 12.06 -17.39 -30.45
N SER A 94 11.48 -18.02 -29.43
CA SER A 94 12.10 -19.17 -28.73
C SER A 94 12.22 -20.40 -29.65
N ARG A 95 11.20 -20.66 -30.47
CA ARG A 95 11.22 -21.75 -31.47
C ARG A 95 12.21 -21.45 -32.60
N GLU A 96 12.26 -20.20 -33.08
CA GLU A 96 13.24 -19.78 -34.09
C GLU A 96 14.68 -19.90 -33.58
N TYR A 97 14.93 -19.48 -32.34
CA TYR A 97 16.23 -19.63 -31.70
C TYR A 97 16.64 -21.11 -31.62
N SER A 98 15.72 -21.99 -31.22
CA SER A 98 15.94 -23.44 -31.20
C SER A 98 16.33 -24.01 -32.57
N ASN A 99 15.87 -23.38 -33.66
CA ASN A 99 16.04 -23.87 -35.02
C ASN A 99 17.21 -23.21 -35.79
N LYS A 100 17.62 -21.97 -35.45
CA LYS A 100 18.50 -21.15 -36.32
C LYS A 100 19.59 -20.30 -35.61
N ASN A 101 19.94 -20.60 -34.36
CA ASN A 101 21.09 -20.06 -33.60
C ASN A 101 21.14 -18.52 -33.35
N GLY A 102 20.18 -17.73 -33.82
CA GLY A 102 20.09 -16.28 -33.55
C GLY A 102 18.85 -15.92 -32.75
N ILE A 103 18.96 -14.94 -31.86
CA ILE A 103 17.81 -14.33 -31.19
C ILE A 103 17.58 -12.97 -31.83
N HIS A 104 16.41 -12.77 -32.41
CA HIS A 104 16.04 -11.53 -33.06
C HIS A 104 14.72 -11.03 -32.49
N TYR A 105 14.75 -9.86 -31.85
CA TYR A 105 13.56 -9.15 -31.39
C TYR A 105 13.21 -8.08 -32.42
N SER A 106 11.97 -8.08 -32.92
CA SER A 106 11.48 -6.99 -33.76
C SER A 106 11.31 -5.72 -32.94
N GLN A 107 11.36 -4.55 -33.59
CA GLN A 107 11.06 -3.28 -32.91
C GLN A 107 9.62 -3.28 -32.37
N GLU A 108 8.67 -3.80 -33.15
CA GLU A 108 7.26 -3.96 -32.74
C GLU A 108 7.14 -4.76 -31.43
N TYR A 109 7.88 -5.87 -31.29
CA TYR A 109 7.90 -6.66 -30.06
C TYR A 109 8.41 -5.86 -28.87
N LEU A 110 9.47 -5.08 -29.07
CA LEU A 110 10.07 -4.25 -28.02
C LEU A 110 9.13 -3.13 -27.58
N ASP A 111 8.43 -2.50 -28.53
CA ASP A 111 7.47 -1.43 -28.26
C ASP A 111 6.26 -1.96 -27.49
N LYS A 112 5.66 -3.07 -27.94
CA LYS A 112 4.58 -3.76 -27.22
C LYS A 112 5.02 -4.19 -25.82
N HIS A 113 6.24 -4.70 -25.67
CA HIS A 113 6.77 -5.13 -24.37
C HIS A 113 6.88 -3.95 -23.40
N GLN A 114 7.32 -2.79 -23.89
CA GLN A 114 7.40 -1.58 -23.08
C GLN A 114 6.01 -1.06 -22.70
N GLU A 115 5.05 -1.05 -23.63
CA GLU A 115 3.66 -0.67 -23.36
C GLU A 115 3.05 -1.57 -22.28
N ALA A 116 3.22 -2.89 -22.40
CA ALA A 116 2.70 -3.84 -21.42
C ALA A 116 3.30 -3.61 -20.03
N ILE A 117 4.60 -3.31 -19.94
CA ILE A 117 5.26 -2.98 -18.67
C ILE A 117 4.60 -1.78 -17.99
N GLU A 118 4.34 -0.71 -18.73
CA GLU A 118 3.73 0.51 -18.17
C GLU A 118 2.27 0.26 -17.78
N LEU A 119 1.51 -0.47 -18.60
CA LEU A 119 0.14 -0.83 -18.27
C LEU A 119 0.06 -1.70 -17.02
N ARG A 120 0.96 -2.67 -16.85
CA ARG A 120 1.06 -3.48 -15.62
C ARG A 120 1.39 -2.61 -14.41
N LYS A 121 2.30 -1.64 -14.52
CA LYS A 121 2.61 -0.73 -13.40
C LYS A 121 1.37 0.07 -13.00
N LYS A 122 0.67 0.65 -13.98
CA LYS A 122 -0.59 1.37 -13.76
C LYS A 122 -1.63 0.47 -13.07
N LEU A 123 -1.81 -0.76 -13.54
CA LEU A 123 -2.72 -1.72 -12.91
C LEU A 123 -2.36 -1.99 -11.44
N LEU A 124 -1.07 -2.20 -11.13
CA LEU A 124 -0.60 -2.41 -9.75
C LEU A 124 -0.68 -1.17 -8.86
N GLU A 125 -0.75 0.03 -9.44
CA GLU A 125 -0.99 1.28 -8.71
C GLU A 125 -2.48 1.45 -8.37
N ILE A 126 -3.36 1.08 -9.30
CA ILE A 126 -4.82 1.10 -9.11
C ILE A 126 -5.24 -0.02 -8.12
N PHE A 127 -4.72 -1.22 -8.31
CA PHE A 127 -5.05 -2.42 -7.52
C PHE A 127 -3.81 -2.96 -6.82
N GLU A 128 -3.42 -2.31 -5.72
CA GLU A 128 -2.22 -2.67 -4.97
C GLU A 128 -2.26 -4.08 -4.37
N GLU A 129 -3.44 -4.64 -4.13
CA GLU A 129 -3.64 -6.02 -3.71
C GLU A 129 -2.98 -7.02 -4.67
N LEU A 130 -2.91 -6.70 -5.97
CA LEU A 130 -2.25 -7.52 -6.96
C LEU A 130 -0.74 -7.60 -6.76
N LYS A 131 -0.12 -6.72 -5.97
CA LYS A 131 1.31 -6.83 -5.61
C LYS A 131 1.59 -8.13 -4.85
N GLN A 132 0.62 -8.68 -4.13
CA GLN A 132 0.74 -9.95 -3.40
C GLN A 132 0.95 -11.15 -4.34
N SER A 133 0.32 -11.13 -5.53
CA SER A 133 0.48 -12.19 -6.54
C SER A 133 1.95 -12.51 -6.87
N GLN A 134 2.84 -11.54 -6.72
CA GLN A 134 4.26 -11.69 -7.05
C GLN A 134 5.02 -12.57 -6.05
N LYS A 135 4.50 -12.77 -4.85
CA LYS A 135 5.11 -13.59 -3.80
C LYS A 135 4.53 -15.01 -3.73
N GLU A 136 3.29 -15.21 -4.20
CA GLU A 136 2.58 -16.48 -4.03
C GLU A 136 3.10 -17.62 -4.92
N TYR A 137 3.44 -17.30 -6.18
CA TYR A 137 3.86 -18.33 -7.14
C TYR A 137 5.34 -18.20 -7.52
N SER A 138 6.11 -19.26 -7.27
CA SER A 138 7.50 -19.36 -7.69
C SER A 138 7.66 -19.29 -9.22
N SER A 139 8.77 -18.75 -9.71
CA SER A 139 9.03 -18.67 -11.16
C SER A 139 9.01 -20.04 -11.85
N SER A 140 9.51 -21.09 -11.20
CA SER A 140 9.50 -22.45 -11.76
C SER A 140 8.09 -23.03 -11.92
N THR A 141 7.15 -22.66 -11.05
CA THR A 141 5.74 -23.05 -11.20
C THR A 141 5.10 -22.34 -12.38
N ILE A 142 5.35 -21.02 -12.49
CA ILE A 142 4.84 -20.21 -13.60
C ILE A 142 5.41 -20.69 -14.94
N ASP A 143 6.70 -21.02 -15.00
CA ASP A 143 7.35 -21.52 -16.20
C ASP A 143 6.66 -22.80 -16.70
N ARG A 144 6.42 -23.78 -15.81
CA ARG A 144 5.71 -25.02 -16.18
C ARG A 144 4.30 -24.77 -16.73
N ILE A 145 3.57 -23.81 -16.16
CA ILE A 145 2.22 -23.46 -16.61
C ILE A 145 2.29 -22.86 -18.01
N LEU A 146 3.19 -21.90 -18.25
CA LEU A 146 3.35 -21.25 -19.55
C LEU A 146 3.80 -22.24 -20.63
N GLU A 147 4.78 -23.09 -20.31
CA GLU A 147 5.28 -24.13 -21.21
C GLU A 147 4.19 -25.10 -21.62
N ALA A 148 3.33 -25.51 -20.69
CA ALA A 148 2.18 -26.38 -20.97
C ALA A 148 1.07 -25.68 -21.77
N GLU A 149 0.76 -24.42 -21.45
CA GLU A 149 -0.31 -23.64 -22.10
C GLU A 149 0.03 -23.29 -23.56
N TYR A 150 1.30 -22.98 -23.85
CA TYR A 150 1.75 -22.54 -25.17
C TYR A 150 2.56 -23.60 -25.94
N ASP A 151 2.72 -24.79 -25.38
CA ASP A 151 3.46 -25.92 -25.96
C ASP A 151 4.87 -25.52 -26.43
N PHE A 152 5.70 -25.07 -25.49
CA PHE A 152 7.07 -24.66 -25.77
C PHE A 152 7.96 -24.82 -24.52
N VAL A 153 9.27 -24.63 -24.68
CA VAL A 153 10.22 -24.63 -23.56
C VAL A 153 10.81 -23.24 -23.40
N ILE A 154 10.79 -22.71 -22.17
CA ILE A 154 11.38 -21.43 -21.83
C ILE A 154 12.90 -21.58 -21.84
N MET A 155 13.56 -20.79 -22.68
CA MET A 155 15.01 -20.84 -22.82
C MET A 155 15.66 -19.67 -22.08
N SER A 156 16.58 -19.94 -21.17
CA SER A 156 17.28 -18.91 -20.38
C SER A 156 18.00 -17.85 -21.24
N LYS A 157 18.36 -18.19 -22.48
CA LYS A 157 19.01 -17.29 -23.43
C LYS A 157 18.04 -16.30 -24.10
N VAL A 158 16.74 -16.64 -24.18
CA VAL A 158 15.68 -15.75 -24.71
C VAL A 158 15.05 -15.02 -23.53
N GLY A 159 15.72 -13.98 -23.05
CA GLY A 159 15.35 -13.30 -21.80
C GLY A 159 14.39 -12.11 -21.95
N THR A 160 14.30 -11.48 -23.12
CA THR A 160 13.51 -10.25 -23.26
C THR A 160 12.02 -10.60 -23.25
N GLY A 161 11.26 -10.04 -22.31
CA GLY A 161 9.80 -10.22 -22.20
C GLY A 161 9.34 -11.30 -21.22
N ILE A 162 10.13 -12.36 -21.00
CA ILE A 162 9.67 -13.50 -20.19
C ILE A 162 9.36 -13.12 -18.74
N ASP A 163 10.14 -12.23 -18.14
CA ASP A 163 9.87 -11.77 -16.77
C ASP A 163 8.58 -10.96 -16.69
N HIS A 164 8.22 -10.23 -17.73
CA HIS A 164 6.94 -9.55 -17.80
C HIS A 164 5.79 -10.56 -17.87
N ILE A 165 5.88 -11.50 -18.80
CA ILE A 165 4.89 -12.56 -19.02
C ILE A 165 4.66 -13.34 -17.72
N ARG A 166 5.74 -13.74 -17.03
CA ARG A 166 5.66 -14.39 -15.71
C ARG A 166 4.87 -13.58 -14.70
N LYS A 167 5.17 -12.28 -14.58
CA LYS A 167 4.52 -11.38 -13.61
C LYS A 167 3.01 -11.24 -13.88
N VAL A 168 2.59 -11.13 -15.13
CA VAL A 168 1.17 -11.05 -15.51
C VAL A 168 0.48 -12.39 -15.31
N LYS A 169 1.15 -13.51 -15.59
CA LYS A 169 0.58 -14.84 -15.33
C LYS A 169 0.32 -15.06 -13.84
N ARG A 170 1.20 -14.58 -12.96
CA ARG A 170 0.95 -14.57 -11.50
C ARG A 170 -0.29 -13.79 -11.13
N ILE A 171 -0.48 -12.59 -11.70
CA ILE A 171 -1.68 -11.76 -11.48
C ILE A 171 -2.93 -12.53 -11.92
N SER A 172 -2.88 -13.18 -13.08
CA SER A 172 -4.02 -13.93 -13.62
C SER A 172 -4.38 -15.12 -12.75
N LEU A 173 -3.40 -15.91 -12.32
CA LEU A 173 -3.63 -17.07 -11.43
C LEU A 173 -4.16 -16.64 -10.07
N PHE A 174 -3.61 -15.56 -9.51
CA PHE A 174 -4.12 -14.95 -8.30
C PHE A 174 -5.60 -14.59 -8.47
N LEU A 175 -5.95 -13.80 -9.48
CA LEU A 175 -7.35 -13.44 -9.70
C LEU A 175 -8.25 -14.65 -9.94
N GLU A 176 -7.80 -15.67 -10.68
CA GLU A 176 -8.55 -16.92 -10.88
C GLU A 176 -8.79 -17.72 -9.59
N GLU A 177 -7.81 -17.73 -8.67
CA GLU A 177 -7.94 -18.37 -7.37
C GLU A 177 -8.93 -17.60 -6.47
N TYR A 178 -8.90 -16.28 -6.54
CA TYR A 178 -9.68 -15.41 -5.64
C TYR A 178 -11.04 -14.96 -6.21
N LYS A 179 -11.33 -15.14 -7.51
CA LYS A 179 -12.61 -14.70 -8.13
C LYS A 179 -13.85 -15.38 -7.56
N ASN A 180 -13.70 -16.64 -7.13
CA ASN A 180 -14.78 -17.45 -6.57
C ASN A 180 -14.75 -17.47 -5.04
N ASN A 181 -13.77 -16.80 -4.42
CA ASN A 181 -13.79 -16.66 -2.98
C ASN A 181 -15.01 -15.82 -2.62
N PRO A 182 -15.81 -16.26 -1.62
CA PRO A 182 -16.93 -15.46 -1.16
C PRO A 182 -16.42 -14.06 -0.83
N ILE A 183 -17.18 -13.04 -1.19
CA ILE A 183 -16.93 -11.64 -0.84
C ILE A 183 -16.52 -11.60 0.64
N GLU A 184 -15.22 -11.50 0.89
CA GLU A 184 -14.70 -11.54 2.24
C GLU A 184 -14.80 -10.12 2.77
N ALA A 185 -15.92 -9.87 3.45
CA ALA A 185 -16.17 -8.62 4.11
C ALA A 185 -15.21 -8.50 5.31
N VAL A 186 -14.13 -7.75 5.12
CA VAL A 186 -13.19 -7.47 6.20
C VAL A 186 -13.81 -6.45 7.14
N GLN A 187 -13.98 -6.83 8.41
CA GLN A 187 -14.47 -5.92 9.44
C GLN A 187 -13.40 -4.90 9.82
N VAL A 188 -13.81 -3.64 9.86
CA VAL A 188 -13.00 -2.53 10.34
C VAL A 188 -13.76 -1.77 11.41
N VAL A 189 -13.08 -1.41 12.50
CA VAL A 189 -13.64 -0.57 13.56
C VAL A 189 -12.84 0.72 13.65
N TYR A 190 -13.49 1.86 13.45
CA TYR A 190 -12.94 3.18 13.70
C TYR A 190 -13.38 3.68 15.08
N LYS A 191 -12.43 4.06 15.94
CA LYS A 191 -12.69 4.66 17.26
C LYS A 191 -12.53 6.18 17.18
N PHE A 192 -13.59 6.93 17.50
CA PHE A 192 -13.67 8.37 17.26
C PHE A 192 -12.59 9.15 18.03
N GLN A 193 -12.50 8.93 19.35
CA GLN A 193 -11.65 9.75 20.22
C GLN A 193 -10.14 9.60 19.96
N SER A 194 -9.70 8.40 19.58
CA SER A 194 -8.29 8.10 19.27
C SER A 194 -7.99 8.14 17.78
N GLU A 195 -9.01 8.34 16.95
CA GLU A 195 -9.00 8.21 15.49
C GLU A 195 -8.21 6.98 15.00
N ARG A 196 -8.36 5.85 15.71
CA ARG A 196 -7.72 4.58 15.39
C ARG A 196 -8.64 3.71 14.56
N LEU A 197 -8.09 3.08 13.54
CA LEU A 197 -8.73 2.00 12.80
C LEU A 197 -8.18 0.67 13.29
N SER A 198 -9.07 -0.28 13.54
CA SER A 198 -8.77 -1.67 13.86
C SER A 198 -9.22 -2.51 12.67
N ILE A 199 -8.28 -3.11 11.94
CA ILE A 199 -8.55 -3.88 10.72
C ILE A 199 -8.35 -5.35 11.02
N ARG A 200 -9.43 -6.14 10.90
CA ARG A 200 -9.37 -7.60 11.09
C ARG A 200 -8.72 -8.26 9.87
N ALA A 201 -7.56 -8.88 10.04
CA ALA A 201 -6.85 -9.52 8.93
C ALA A 201 -6.22 -10.85 9.36
N ARG A 202 -6.01 -11.74 8.39
CA ARG A 202 -5.34 -13.05 8.56
C ARG A 202 -3.82 -12.88 8.69
N SER A 203 -3.27 -11.77 8.19
CA SER A 203 -1.85 -11.43 8.29
C SER A 203 -1.58 -9.92 8.36
N GLN A 204 -0.37 -9.56 8.79
CA GLN A 204 0.10 -8.16 8.79
C GLN A 204 0.19 -7.58 7.38
N GLN A 205 0.68 -8.34 6.41
CA GLN A 205 0.79 -7.88 5.02
C GLN A 205 -0.59 -7.58 4.42
N GLU A 206 -1.58 -8.38 4.78
CA GLU A 206 -2.97 -8.16 4.41
C GLU A 206 -3.50 -6.86 5.02
N ALA A 207 -3.30 -6.63 6.32
CA ALA A 207 -3.68 -5.38 6.98
C ALA A 207 -2.98 -4.15 6.36
N LEU A 208 -1.69 -4.28 6.02
CA LEU A 208 -0.89 -3.26 5.32
C LEU A 208 -1.41 -2.96 3.90
N THR A 209 -2.10 -3.90 3.27
CA THR A 209 -2.74 -3.67 1.97
C THR A 209 -4.09 -2.98 2.17
N LEU A 210 -4.88 -3.46 3.13
CA LEU A 210 -6.22 -2.95 3.42
C LEU A 210 -6.21 -1.49 3.86
N HIS A 211 -5.30 -1.05 4.73
CA HIS A 211 -5.30 0.37 5.14
C HIS A 211 -5.06 1.33 3.97
N ARG A 212 -4.25 0.93 2.97
CA ARG A 212 -4.01 1.73 1.76
C ARG A 212 -5.25 1.81 0.89
N ILE A 213 -6.01 0.71 0.80
CA ILE A 213 -7.32 0.68 0.12
C ILE A 213 -8.29 1.63 0.84
N ILE A 214 -8.35 1.57 2.17
CA ILE A 214 -9.20 2.47 2.97
C ILE A 214 -8.83 3.93 2.73
N GLU A 215 -7.54 4.26 2.85
CA GLU A 215 -7.05 5.62 2.62
C GLU A 215 -7.41 6.12 1.22
N ARG A 216 -7.18 5.28 0.20
CA ARG A 216 -7.51 5.62 -1.19
C ARG A 216 -9.01 5.84 -1.37
N LYS A 217 -9.87 4.94 -0.88
CA LYS A 217 -11.33 5.04 -1.00
C LYS A 217 -11.88 6.29 -0.29
N ILE A 218 -11.35 6.62 0.90
CA ILE A 218 -11.69 7.88 1.57
C ILE A 218 -11.24 9.07 0.73
N ASN A 219 -9.98 9.09 0.28
CA ASN A 219 -9.38 10.21 -0.44
C ASN A 219 -9.88 10.39 -1.89
N SER A 220 -10.53 9.38 -2.47
CA SER A 220 -11.18 9.45 -3.78
C SER A 220 -12.67 9.72 -3.68
N SER A 221 -13.25 9.69 -2.47
CA SER A 221 -14.65 10.06 -2.28
C SER A 221 -14.84 11.54 -2.65
N GLY A 222 -15.96 11.85 -3.32
CA GLY A 222 -16.30 13.22 -3.70
C GLY A 222 -16.58 14.15 -2.51
N GLU A 223 -16.65 13.62 -1.29
CA GLU A 223 -17.07 14.30 -0.06
C GLU A 223 -15.92 14.51 0.94
N LEU A 224 -14.73 14.89 0.45
CA LEU A 224 -13.67 15.33 1.37
C LEU A 224 -13.96 16.66 2.05
N GLY A 225 -14.88 17.46 1.49
CA GLY A 225 -15.40 18.70 2.06
C GLY A 225 -14.30 19.57 2.69
N GLU A 226 -14.49 19.90 3.97
CA GLU A 226 -13.56 20.72 4.75
C GLU A 226 -12.44 19.93 5.44
N ILE A 227 -12.47 18.59 5.39
CA ILE A 227 -11.46 17.71 6.00
C ILE A 227 -10.27 17.53 5.05
N GLY A 228 -10.51 17.64 3.73
CA GLY A 228 -9.48 17.39 2.73
C GLY A 228 -8.93 15.96 2.80
N LYS A 229 -7.76 15.72 2.18
CA LYS A 229 -7.17 14.38 2.13
C LYS A 229 -6.63 13.95 3.50
N VAL A 230 -6.94 12.72 3.90
CA VAL A 230 -6.44 12.06 5.11
C VAL A 230 -5.23 11.17 4.81
N THR A 231 -4.52 10.74 5.84
CA THR A 231 -3.44 9.73 5.78
C THR A 231 -3.66 8.68 6.86
N ILE A 232 -3.58 7.40 6.52
CA ILE A 232 -3.76 6.29 7.45
C ILE A 232 -2.42 5.57 7.61
N ASN A 233 -1.76 5.82 8.74
CA ASN A 233 -0.45 5.23 9.02
C ASN A 233 -0.59 3.97 9.88
N PRO A 234 0.26 2.94 9.67
CA PRO A 234 0.33 1.81 10.57
C PRO A 234 0.87 2.20 11.94
N ILE A 235 0.37 1.54 12.99
CA ILE A 235 0.93 1.66 14.34
C ILE A 235 1.83 0.45 14.59
N TYR A 236 3.13 0.69 14.83
CA TYR A 236 4.11 -0.37 15.04
C TYR A 236 4.40 -0.57 16.53
N GLU A 237 4.45 -1.82 17.00
CA GLU A 237 5.11 -2.17 18.26
C GLU A 237 6.63 -2.17 18.10
N GLU A 238 7.11 -2.75 16.99
CA GLU A 238 8.51 -2.83 16.61
C GLU A 238 8.69 -2.47 15.14
N ILE A 239 9.81 -1.84 14.81
CA ILE A 239 10.13 -1.40 13.45
C ILE A 239 11.53 -1.88 13.08
N VAL A 240 11.66 -2.43 11.89
CA VAL A 240 12.92 -2.89 11.32
C VAL A 240 13.14 -2.12 10.01
N LEU A 241 14.37 -1.69 9.77
CA LEU A 241 14.74 -1.00 8.53
C LEU A 241 15.71 -1.86 7.72
N ASN A 242 15.45 -1.98 6.43
CA ASN A 242 16.30 -2.64 5.44
C ASN A 242 17.52 -1.78 5.08
N ILE A 243 18.40 -1.57 6.06
CA ILE A 243 19.62 -0.77 5.90
C ILE A 243 20.83 -1.40 6.56
N ASP A 244 21.98 -1.18 5.95
CA ASP A 244 23.26 -1.29 6.62
C ASP A 244 23.55 0.00 7.39
N GLN A 245 23.44 -0.03 8.72
CA GLN A 245 23.68 1.13 9.57
C GLN A 245 25.11 1.68 9.48
N GLN A 246 26.08 0.86 9.09
CA GLN A 246 27.49 1.26 8.99
C GLN A 246 27.77 2.03 7.70
N ASN A 247 27.08 1.68 6.61
CA ASN A 247 27.28 2.27 5.28
C ASN A 247 26.19 3.28 4.88
N THR A 248 25.22 3.54 5.74
CA THR A 248 24.14 4.49 5.44
C THR A 248 24.56 5.92 5.76
N ARG A 249 24.68 6.75 4.72
CA ARG A 249 25.09 8.16 4.80
C ARG A 249 23.94 9.14 4.97
N SER A 250 22.73 8.76 4.58
CA SER A 250 21.54 9.55 4.86
C SER A 250 20.30 8.69 4.95
N ILE A 251 19.33 9.19 5.72
CA ILE A 251 17.95 8.72 5.74
C ILE A 251 17.03 9.94 5.73
N GLU A 252 15.87 9.77 5.13
CA GLU A 252 14.76 10.71 5.21
C GLU A 252 13.65 10.05 6.03
N ILE A 253 13.18 10.74 7.07
CA ILE A 253 12.04 10.32 7.88
C ILE A 253 10.90 11.29 7.58
N VAL A 254 9.78 10.73 7.14
CA VAL A 254 8.56 11.49 6.83
C VAL A 254 7.51 11.15 7.88
N THR A 255 7.00 12.17 8.55
CA THR A 255 5.98 12.05 9.60
C THR A 255 4.77 12.90 9.27
N THR A 256 3.58 12.39 9.56
CA THR A 256 2.38 13.22 9.63
C THR A 256 2.34 13.94 10.97
N TYR A 257 1.62 15.04 10.98
CA TYR A 257 1.37 15.82 12.17
C TYR A 257 0.32 15.15 13.06
N PRO A 258 0.43 15.28 14.40
CA PRO A 258 -0.53 14.73 15.34
C PRO A 258 -1.90 15.38 15.15
N ASN A 259 -2.98 14.62 15.32
CA ASN A 259 -4.34 15.16 15.43
C ASN A 259 -4.62 15.81 16.81
N GLY A 260 -3.56 16.06 17.60
CA GLY A 260 -3.61 16.32 19.03
C GLY A 260 -3.26 17.75 19.45
N THR A 261 -2.97 17.91 20.74
CA THR A 261 -2.68 19.19 21.41
C THR A 261 -1.28 19.73 21.06
N ALA A 262 -1.04 21.00 21.39
CA ALA A 262 0.23 21.68 21.15
C ALA A 262 1.47 20.95 21.70
N ASP A 263 1.31 20.17 22.78
CA ASP A 263 2.39 19.42 23.42
C ASP A 263 2.99 18.32 22.51
N GLU A 264 2.18 17.72 21.62
CA GLU A 264 2.67 16.72 20.66
C GLU A 264 3.46 17.34 19.49
N LEU A 265 3.37 18.67 19.31
CA LEU A 265 4.08 19.43 18.28
C LEU A 265 5.53 19.69 18.65
N GLU A 266 5.82 19.94 19.93
CA GLU A 266 7.18 20.09 20.43
C GLU A 266 8.02 18.82 20.16
N ASP A 267 7.40 17.65 20.34
CA ASP A 267 8.00 16.35 20.05
C ASP A 267 8.31 16.11 18.58
N LEU A 268 7.86 16.96 17.66
CA LEU A 268 8.19 16.90 16.23
C LEU A 268 9.33 17.84 15.82
N MET A 269 9.84 18.68 16.75
CA MET A 269 10.82 19.73 16.45
C MET A 269 10.40 20.66 15.31
N VAL A 270 9.09 20.91 15.17
CA VAL A 270 8.54 21.77 14.12
C VAL A 270 8.25 23.14 14.70
N ASP A 271 8.61 24.20 13.96
CA ASP A 271 8.18 25.55 14.28
C ASP A 271 6.64 25.60 14.27
N PRO A 272 5.98 25.94 15.39
CA PRO A 272 4.53 26.04 15.45
C PRO A 272 3.94 26.95 14.36
N ASN A 273 4.71 27.94 13.86
CA ASN A 273 4.26 28.83 12.78
C ASN A 273 4.26 28.18 11.38
N GLU A 274 5.01 27.10 11.20
CA GLU A 274 5.06 26.33 9.94
C GLU A 274 4.15 25.10 9.97
N PHE A 275 3.69 24.70 11.16
CA PHE A 275 2.83 23.55 11.37
C PHE A 275 1.59 23.58 10.45
N PHE A 276 0.84 24.68 10.42
CA PHE A 276 -0.38 24.79 9.62
C PHE A 276 -0.15 24.99 8.12
N LYS A 277 1.07 25.34 7.70
CA LYS A 277 1.41 25.62 6.30
C LYS A 277 1.85 24.39 5.53
N THR A 278 2.12 23.29 6.21
CA THR A 278 2.72 22.09 5.63
C THR A 278 1.85 20.86 5.86
N LYS A 279 1.91 19.90 4.93
CA LYS A 279 1.12 18.65 5.04
C LYS A 279 1.81 17.62 5.94
N GLU A 280 3.14 17.60 5.93
CA GLU A 280 3.97 16.60 6.61
C GLU A 280 5.32 17.21 7.00
N SER A 281 5.95 16.63 8.03
CA SER A 281 7.32 16.96 8.42
C SER A 281 8.29 15.98 7.79
N ARG A 282 9.32 16.51 7.12
CA ARG A 282 10.41 15.73 6.51
C ARG A 282 11.71 16.07 7.22
N MET A 283 12.34 15.05 7.81
CA MET A 283 13.63 15.17 8.45
C MET A 283 14.67 14.38 7.66
N THR A 284 15.59 15.09 7.01
CA THR A 284 16.73 14.47 6.33
C THR A 284 17.94 14.50 7.25
N LEU A 285 18.44 13.32 7.60
CA LEU A 285 19.58 13.14 8.49
C LEU A 285 20.77 12.71 7.64
N MET A 286 21.84 13.49 7.69
CA MET A 286 23.12 13.19 7.05
C MET A 286 24.15 12.80 8.10
N PHE A 287 24.81 11.66 7.88
CA PHE A 287 25.79 11.10 8.81
C PHE A 287 27.21 11.49 8.39
N SER A 288 28.06 11.89 9.34
CA SER A 288 29.46 12.22 9.04
C SER A 288 30.26 10.96 8.72
N ASP A 289 31.19 11.07 7.76
CA ASP A 289 32.06 9.96 7.32
C ASP A 289 33.06 9.50 8.41
N ASP A 290 33.42 10.38 9.36
CA ASP A 290 34.56 10.18 10.29
C ASP A 290 34.20 9.72 11.71
N LYS A 291 32.92 9.48 12.05
CA LYS A 291 32.53 9.17 13.44
C LYS A 291 31.64 7.94 13.58
N ASN A 292 31.85 7.22 14.68
CA ASN A 292 30.96 6.16 15.15
C ASN A 292 29.57 6.75 15.46
N ASN A 293 28.65 6.67 14.49
CA ASN A 293 27.33 7.30 14.54
C ASN A 293 26.33 6.60 15.47
N ARG A 294 26.76 5.66 16.33
CA ARG A 294 25.88 4.88 17.22
C ARG A 294 24.98 5.74 18.13
N VAL A 295 25.51 6.82 18.70
CA VAL A 295 24.71 7.70 19.60
C VAL A 295 23.62 8.43 18.80
N THR A 296 23.97 8.91 17.61
CA THR A 296 23.03 9.55 16.67
C THR A 296 21.96 8.56 16.23
N TRP A 297 22.34 7.36 15.82
CA TRP A 297 21.43 6.26 15.48
C TRP A 297 20.48 5.92 16.62
N ARG A 298 20.95 5.87 17.87
CA ARG A 298 20.09 5.60 19.03
C ARG A 298 19.05 6.71 19.24
N LYS A 299 19.39 7.98 19.02
CA LYS A 299 18.42 9.10 19.12
C LYS A 299 17.38 9.03 18.01
N ILE A 300 17.84 8.79 16.78
CA ILE A 300 16.98 8.61 15.61
C ILE A 300 16.03 7.44 15.84
N TRP A 301 16.54 6.32 16.33
CA TRP A 301 15.75 5.12 16.59
C TRP A 301 14.67 5.36 17.64
N LYS A 302 14.99 6.09 18.71
CA LYS A 302 14.00 6.50 19.71
C LYS A 302 12.90 7.39 19.12
N PHE A 303 13.28 8.39 18.32
CA PHE A 303 12.31 9.24 17.63
C PHE A 303 11.42 8.43 16.69
N LEU A 304 12.02 7.58 15.87
CA LEU A 304 11.32 6.75 14.88
C LEU A 304 10.35 5.78 15.56
N ILE A 305 10.78 5.06 16.62
CA ILE A 305 9.89 4.19 17.41
C ILE A 305 8.73 4.98 17.99
N LEU A 306 8.99 6.14 18.61
CA LEU A 306 7.95 6.97 19.21
C LEU A 306 6.88 7.35 18.17
N LYS A 307 7.30 7.85 17.00
CA LYS A 307 6.37 8.23 15.93
C LYS A 307 5.66 7.04 15.31
N ALA A 308 6.31 5.89 15.22
CA ALA A 308 5.70 4.65 14.73
C ALA A 308 4.63 4.11 15.69
N GLN A 309 4.87 4.16 17.00
CA GLN A 309 3.93 3.76 18.05
C GLN A 309 2.73 4.71 18.18
N GLN A 310 2.91 5.97 17.81
CA GLN A 310 1.82 6.96 17.78
C GLN A 310 0.98 6.89 16.48
N GLY A 311 1.47 6.21 15.45
CA GLY A 311 0.84 6.21 14.11
C GLY A 311 1.06 7.50 13.33
N TYR A 312 2.19 8.18 13.58
CA TYR A 312 2.60 9.41 12.89
C TYR A 312 3.72 9.17 11.88
N LEU A 313 4.36 7.99 11.88
CA LEU A 313 5.38 7.64 10.90
C LEU A 313 4.73 7.27 9.56
N ARG A 314 4.99 8.07 8.53
CA ARG A 314 4.48 7.83 7.17
C ARG A 314 5.43 6.98 6.34
N SER A 315 6.70 7.34 6.31
CA SER A 315 7.72 6.59 5.58
C SER A 315 9.12 6.86 6.12
N VAL A 316 10.01 5.91 5.89
CA VAL A 316 11.45 6.08 6.06
C VAL A 316 12.09 5.71 4.75
N ASN A 317 12.85 6.63 4.17
CA ASN A 317 13.42 6.51 2.85
C ASN A 317 14.95 6.62 2.88
N LYS A 318 15.60 5.89 1.97
CA LYS A 318 17.03 6.03 1.68
C LYS A 318 17.19 6.20 0.17
N ASN A 319 17.77 7.33 -0.25
CA ASN A 319 17.92 7.68 -1.67
C ASN A 319 16.59 7.60 -2.46
N GLY A 320 15.49 8.01 -1.83
CA GLY A 320 14.15 7.94 -2.42
C GLY A 320 13.46 6.57 -2.37
N CYS A 321 14.14 5.52 -1.87
CA CYS A 321 13.55 4.19 -1.72
C CYS A 321 12.99 3.99 -0.31
N TYR A 322 11.76 3.47 -0.20
CA TYR A 322 11.16 3.05 1.07
C TYR A 322 11.95 1.89 1.70
N ILE A 323 12.30 1.99 2.98
CA ILE A 323 13.20 1.04 3.66
C ILE A 323 12.63 0.43 4.94
N ILE A 324 11.37 0.63 5.30
CA ILE A 324 10.76 -0.13 6.40
C ILE A 324 10.61 -1.58 5.92
N ASP A 325 11.12 -2.50 6.72
CA ASP A 325 10.95 -3.93 6.51
C ASP A 325 9.58 -4.33 7.07
N GLU A 326 8.55 -4.32 6.22
CA GLU A 326 7.19 -4.68 6.59
C GLU A 326 7.03 -6.15 7.02
N GLU A 327 7.97 -7.04 6.68
CA GLU A 327 7.92 -8.45 7.06
C GLU A 327 8.48 -8.68 8.46
N ASN A 328 9.57 -7.99 8.80
CA ASN A 328 10.24 -8.12 10.10
C ASN A 328 9.81 -7.07 11.14
N SER A 329 9.12 -6.00 10.73
CA SER A 329 8.45 -5.08 11.66
C SER A 329 7.20 -5.73 12.26
N VAL A 330 6.74 -5.25 13.42
CA VAL A 330 5.57 -5.79 14.10
C VAL A 330 4.52 -4.69 14.24
N LEU A 331 3.38 -4.86 13.58
CA LEU A 331 2.22 -4.01 13.79
C LEU A 331 1.58 -4.27 15.15
N GLN A 332 1.15 -3.20 15.80
CA GLN A 332 0.36 -3.28 17.01
C GLN A 332 -0.99 -3.94 16.70
N THR A 333 -1.41 -4.82 17.61
CA THR A 333 -2.71 -5.48 17.55
C THR A 333 -3.55 -5.09 18.77
N GLU A 334 -4.87 -5.10 18.61
CA GLU A 334 -5.80 -4.88 19.71
C GLU A 334 -5.66 -6.04 20.71
N ARG A 335 -5.28 -5.71 21.96
CA ARG A 335 -5.20 -6.70 23.04
C ARG A 335 -6.60 -6.86 23.64
N TYR A 336 -7.15 -8.06 23.54
CA TYR A 336 -8.42 -8.44 24.15
C TYR A 336 -8.27 -8.77 25.62
#